data_AF-A0A3D3TD83-F1
#
_entry.id   AF-A0A3D3TD83-F1
#
_cell.length_a   1.000
_cell.length_b   1.000
_cell.length_c   1.000
_cell.angle_alpha   90.00
_cell.angle_beta   90.00
_cell.angle_gamma   90.00
#
_symmetry.space_group_name_H-M   'P 1'
#
loop_
_entity.id
_entity.type
_entity.pdbx_description
1 polymer ?
#
loop_
_entity_poly.entity_id
_entity_poly.type
_entity_poly.pdbx_seq_one_letter_code
_entity_poly.pdbx_strand_id
1 'polypeptide(L)' 'KDNPKVKYTEVNIDEATNKDLVEKYEIAFSSLLIAKGENSTDLTEQAFANAVNSPDVLTNLIKEEVNKRID' A
#
# COMPACT_ATOMS: atom_id res chain seq x y z
N LYS A 1 -16.16 -3.19 8.64
CA LYS A 1 -16.42 -1.89 9.29
C LYS A 1 -15.26 -0.99 8.94
N ASP A 2 -15.54 0.23 8.49
CA ASP A 2 -14.49 1.21 8.22
C ASP A 2 -13.67 1.49 9.48
N ASN A 3 -12.34 1.49 9.32
CA ASN A 3 -11.42 1.85 10.39
C ASN A 3 -10.97 3.31 10.15
N PRO A 4 -11.41 4.28 10.98
CA PRO A 4 -11.07 5.70 10.78
C PRO A 4 -9.57 5.98 10.93
N LYS A 5 -8.79 5.03 11.47
CA LYS A 5 -7.33 5.14 11.56
C LYS A 5 -6.61 4.78 10.25
N VAL A 6 -7.32 4.24 9.27
CA VAL A 6 -6.75 3.77 8.00
C VAL A 6 -7.35 4.58 6.85
N LYS A 7 -6.49 5.24 6.09
CA LYS A 7 -6.88 5.99 4.90
C LYS A 7 -6.45 5.25 3.65
N TYR A 8 -7.41 4.85 2.83
CA TYR A 8 -7.16 4.34 1.49
C TYR A 8 -7.01 5.53 0.54
N THR A 9 -5.90 5.57 -0.19
CA THR A 9 -5.62 6.63 -1.17
C THR A 9 -5.17 5.96 -2.46
N GLU A 10 -5.84 6.29 -3.56
CA GLU A 10 -5.40 5.95 -4.89
C GLU A 10 -4.63 7.15 -5.45
N VAL A 11 -3.43 6.90 -5.96
CA VAL A 11 -2.53 7.93 -6.46
C VAL A 11 -2.22 7.61 -7.91
N ASN A 12 -2.58 8.53 -8.81
CA ASN A 12 -2.17 8.44 -10.20
C ASN A 12 -0.75 8.96 -10.34
N ILE A 13 0.19 8.08 -10.70
CA ILE A 13 1.61 8.41 -10.83
C ILE A 13 1.93 9.33 -12.02
N ASP A 14 1.01 9.44 -13.00
CA ASP A 14 1.15 10.34 -14.15
C ASP A 14 0.80 11.80 -13.81
N GLU A 15 0.11 12.05 -12.69
CA GLU A 15 -0.24 13.40 -12.27
C GLU A 15 0.95 14.14 -11.68
N ALA A 16 1.19 15.36 -12.17
CA ALA A 16 2.31 16.19 -11.74
C ALA A 16 2.32 16.49 -10.23
N THR A 17 1.14 16.57 -9.59
CA THR A 17 0.98 16.79 -8.16
C THR A 17 1.45 15.62 -7.31
N ASN A 18 1.59 14.43 -7.91
CA ASN A 18 1.97 13.20 -7.21
C ASN A 18 3.44 12.84 -7.44
N LYS A 19 4.19 13.59 -8.27
CA LYS A 19 5.60 13.33 -8.56
C LYS A 19 6.45 13.23 -7.30
N ASP A 20 6.24 14.11 -6.32
CA ASP A 20 6.97 14.07 -5.06
C ASP A 20 6.72 12.77 -4.27
N LEU A 21 5.49 12.22 -4.33
CA LEU A 21 5.16 10.93 -3.70
C LEU A 21 5.75 9.76 -4.48
N VAL A 22 5.67 9.81 -5.81
CA VAL A 22 6.22 8.79 -6.71
C VAL A 22 7.72 8.67 -6.53
N GLU A 23 8.45 9.80 -6.48
CA GLU A 23 9.88 9.82 -6.23
C GLU A 23 10.21 9.37 -4.80
N LYS A 24 9.47 9.83 -3.78
CA LYS A 24 9.71 9.45 -2.38
C LYS A 24 9.61 7.94 -2.15
N TYR A 25 8.70 7.26 -2.83
CA TYR A 25 8.48 5.83 -2.69
C TYR A 25 9.07 5.01 -3.85
N GLU A 26 9.87 5.64 -4.73
CA GLU A 26 10.52 5.03 -5.90
C GLU A 26 9.56 4.20 -6.77
N ILE A 27 8.33 4.70 -6.96
CA ILE A 27 7.27 3.98 -7.69
C ILE A 27 7.49 4.11 -9.19
N ALA A 28 7.74 3.00 -9.87
CA ALA A 28 7.91 2.97 -11.33
C ALA A 28 6.65 2.50 -12.09
N PHE A 29 5.71 1.82 -11.42
CA PHE A 29 4.51 1.24 -12.03
C PHE A 29 3.41 1.01 -10.96
N SER A 30 2.42 0.15 -11.25
CA SER A 30 1.39 -0.21 -10.28
C SER A 30 1.99 -0.86 -9.03
N SER A 31 1.83 -0.18 -7.89
CA SER A 31 2.41 -0.57 -6.61
C SER A 31 1.37 -0.52 -5.49
N LEU A 32 1.55 -1.38 -4.48
CA LEU A 32 0.74 -1.38 -3.26
C LEU A 32 1.63 -1.13 -2.05
N LEU A 33 1.50 0.06 -1.47
CA LEU A 33 2.31 0.50 -0.34
C LEU A 33 1.44 0.74 0.90
N ILE A 34 1.96 0.35 2.07
CA ILE A 34 1.39 0.71 3.37
C ILE A 34 2.35 1.68 4.04
N ALA A 35 1.94 2.94 4.17
CA ALA A 35 2.77 4.00 4.75
C ALA A 35 2.17 4.58 6.05
N LYS A 36 3.04 4.84 7.04
CA LYS A 36 2.75 5.62 8.26
C LYS A 36 3.96 6.52 8.58
N GLY A 37 3.84 7.81 8.26
CA GLY A 37 4.91 8.79 8.49
C GLY A 37 6.13 8.52 7.60
N GLU A 38 7.27 8.20 8.22
CA GLU A 38 8.52 7.84 7.53
C GLU A 38 8.64 6.33 7.26
N ASN A 39 7.78 5.51 7.86
CA ASN A 39 7.81 4.07 7.64
C ASN A 39 6.86 3.68 6.50
N SER A 40 7.36 2.97 5.51
CA SER A 40 6.57 2.35 4.44
C SER A 40 6.97 0.90 4.24
N THR A 41 5.98 0.06 3.95
CA THR A 41 6.19 -1.31 3.48
C THR A 41 5.65 -1.42 2.08
N ASP A 42 6.49 -1.95 1.20
CA ASP A 42 6.10 -2.34 -0.14
C ASP A 42 5.51 -3.76 -0.11
N LEU A 43 4.25 -3.87 -0.53
CA LEU A 43 3.53 -5.13 -0.70
C LEU A 43 3.26 -5.42 -2.19
N THR A 44 3.93 -4.73 -3.11
CA THR A 44 3.68 -4.83 -4.55
C THR A 44 3.87 -6.27 -5.06
N GLU A 45 4.99 -6.91 -4.72
CA GLU A 45 5.26 -8.29 -5.15
C GLU A 45 4.24 -9.27 -4.57
N GLN A 46 3.92 -9.14 -3.28
CA GLN A 46 2.95 -10.00 -2.59
C GLN A 46 1.54 -9.78 -3.14
N ALA A 47 1.20 -8.54 -3.51
CA ALA A 47 -0.05 -8.21 -4.17
C ALA A 47 -0.13 -8.92 -5.52
N PHE A 48 0.90 -8.80 -6.37
CA PHE A 48 0.90 -9.48 -7.66
C PHE A 48 0.87 -11.01 -7.54
N ALA A 49 1.63 -11.58 -6.61
CA ALA A 49 1.69 -13.03 -6.40
C ALA A 49 0.37 -13.60 -5.88
N ASN A 50 -0.28 -12.91 -4.94
CA ASN A 50 -1.41 -13.45 -4.19
C ASN A 50 -2.77 -12.91 -4.63
N ALA A 51 -2.86 -11.77 -5.34
CA ALA A 51 -4.16 -11.15 -5.67
C ALA A 51 -5.10 -12.07 -6.46
N VAL A 52 -4.54 -12.87 -7.38
CA VAL A 52 -5.33 -13.78 -8.21
C VAL A 52 -5.42 -15.17 -7.58
N ASN A 53 -4.30 -15.71 -7.11
CA ASN A 53 -4.22 -17.11 -6.68
C ASN A 53 -4.60 -17.34 -5.21
N SER A 54 -4.46 -16.33 -4.37
CA SER A 54 -4.61 -16.45 -2.90
C SER A 54 -5.02 -15.12 -2.26
N PRO A 55 -6.21 -14.58 -2.60
CA PRO A 55 -6.65 -13.27 -2.14
C PRO A 55 -6.79 -13.17 -0.61
N ASP A 56 -7.11 -14.29 0.07
CA ASP A 56 -7.17 -14.36 1.53
C ASP A 56 -5.80 -14.11 2.18
N VAL A 57 -4.73 -14.63 1.59
CA VAL A 57 -3.35 -14.43 2.07
C VAL A 57 -2.97 -12.96 1.96
N LEU A 58 -3.23 -12.33 0.81
CA LEU A 58 -2.99 -10.90 0.63
C LEU A 58 -3.81 -10.05 1.62
N THR A 59 -5.07 -10.41 1.82
CA THR A 59 -5.96 -9.72 2.77
C THR A 59 -5.43 -9.79 4.20
N ASN A 60 -4.94 -10.97 4.61
CA ASN A 60 -4.36 -11.14 5.95
C ASN A 60 -3.04 -10.38 6.09
N LEU A 61 -2.17 -10.42 5.10
CA LEU A 61 -0.92 -9.64 5.08
C LEU A 61 -1.18 -8.14 5.24
N ILE A 62 -2.12 -7.59 4.48
CA ILE A 62 -2.49 -6.17 4.59
C ILE A 62 -3.02 -5.87 6.00
N LYS A 63 -3.90 -6.71 6.54
CA LYS A 63 -4.44 -6.51 7.90
C LYS A 63 -3.35 -6.56 8.97
N GLU A 64 -2.44 -7.53 8.90
CA GLU A 64 -1.32 -7.64 9.84
C GLU A 64 -0.42 -6.41 9.78
N GLU A 65 -0.05 -5.99 8.59
CA GLU A 65 0.87 -4.88 8.38
C GLU A 65 0.26 -3.53 8.77
N VAL A 66 -1.05 -3.36 8.51
CA VAL A 66 -1.83 -2.23 9.02
C VAL A 66 -1.91 -2.29 10.54
N ASN A 67 -2.35 -3.41 11.14
CA ASN A 67 -2.52 -3.53 12.60
C ASN A 67 -1.24 -3.20 13.38
N LYS A 68 -0.07 -3.70 12.92
CA LYS A 68 1.25 -3.35 13.48
C LYS A 68 1.52 -1.84 13.58
N ARG A 69 0.85 -1.04 12.74
CA ARG A 69 1.04 0.41 12.64
C ARG A 69 -0.06 1.23 13.31
N ILE A 70 -1.23 0.68 13.62
CA ILE A 70 -2.34 1.43 14.23
C ILE A 70 -2.57 1.14 15.72
N ASP A 71 -1.83 0.17 16.27
CA ASP A 71 -1.66 -0.04 17.71
C ASP A 71 -0.75 1.02 18.36
#